data_AF-A0AAJ0SAS0-F1
#
_entry.id   AF-A0AAJ0SAS0-F1
#
_cell.length_a   1.000
_cell.length_b   1.000
_cell.length_c   1.000
_cell.angle_alpha   90.00
_cell.angle_beta   90.00
_cell.angle_gamma   90.00
#
_symmetry.space_group_name_H-M   'P 1'
#
loop_
_entity.id
_entity.type
_entity.pdbx_description
1 polymer ?
#
loop_
_entity_poly.entity_id
_entity_poly.type
_entity_poly.pdbx_seq_one_letter_code
_entity_poly.pdbx_strand_id
1 'polypeptide(L)'
;MKNAILIEPVDEEMTLLANAVLILNNYKAAGFENRSAFVELVMGEDKSYHTPKGMTLLNNFWACRVKNKELNDDLSRILEKLKIS
;
A
#
# COMPACT_ATOMS: atom_id res chain seq x y z
N MET A 1 13.68 -16.35 11.73
CA MET A 1 12.29 -16.45 12.23
C MET A 1 11.50 -15.31 11.64
N LYS A 2 10.31 -15.55 11.09
CA LYS A 2 9.40 -14.45 10.74
C LYS A 2 8.82 -13.91 12.05
N ASN A 3 9.01 -12.63 12.35
CA ASN A 3 8.37 -12.00 13.50
C ASN A 3 6.88 -11.89 13.19
N ALA A 4 6.08 -12.80 13.73
CA ALA A 4 4.63 -12.75 13.56
C ALA A 4 4.07 -11.66 14.48
N ILE A 5 3.50 -10.62 13.89
CA ILE A 5 2.76 -9.57 14.60
C ILE A 5 1.28 -9.80 14.29
N LEU A 6 0.47 -9.92 15.33
CA LEU A 6 -0.99 -9.94 15.23
C LEU A 6 -1.54 -8.54 15.52
N ILE A 7 -2.45 -8.06 14.69
CA ILE A 7 -3.18 -6.80 14.90
C ILE A 7 -4.66 -7.17 14.97
N GLU A 8 -5.30 -6.89 16.10
CA GLU A 8 -6.74 -7.07 16.31
C GLU A 8 -7.43 -5.70 16.26
N PRO A 9 -7.98 -5.29 15.11
CA PRO A 9 -8.64 -4.01 14.99
C PRO A 9 -9.94 -3.98 15.79
N VAL A 10 -10.18 -2.88 16.51
CA VAL A 10 -11.38 -2.68 17.34
C VAL A 10 -12.54 -2.00 16.59
N ASP A 11 -12.25 -1.41 15.42
CA ASP A 11 -13.21 -0.71 14.58
C ASP A 11 -12.81 -0.76 13.09
N GLU A 12 -13.64 -0.16 12.23
CA GLU A 12 -13.43 -0.11 10.79
C GLU A 12 -12.19 0.72 10.39
N GLU A 13 -11.94 1.84 11.07
CA GLU A 13 -10.80 2.69 10.79
C GLU A 13 -9.46 1.98 11.07
N MET A 14 -9.41 1.24 12.17
CA MET A 14 -8.27 0.40 12.54
C MET A 14 -8.13 -0.79 11.60
N THR A 15 -9.24 -1.34 11.10
CA THR A 15 -9.23 -2.38 10.06
C THR A 15 -8.59 -1.86 8.77
N LEU A 16 -8.96 -0.66 8.32
CA LEU A 16 -8.37 -0.04 7.13
C LEU A 16 -6.86 0.21 7.30
N LEU A 17 -6.44 0.65 8.49
CA LEU A 17 -5.02 0.89 8.78
C LEU A 17 -4.22 -0.42 8.87
N ALA A 18 -4.76 -1.45 9.52
CA ALA A 18 -4.14 -2.77 9.60
C ALA A 18 -3.95 -3.37 8.19
N ASN A 19 -4.96 -3.24 7.33
CA ASN A 19 -4.88 -3.64 5.93
C ASN A 19 -3.81 -2.85 5.16
N ALA A 20 -3.74 -1.53 5.36
CA ALA A 20 -2.70 -0.70 4.73
C ALA A 20 -1.28 -1.15 5.13
N VAL A 21 -1.07 -1.46 6.41
CA VAL A 21 0.22 -1.99 6.93
C VAL A 21 0.54 -3.34 6.28
N LEU A 22 -0.43 -4.25 6.18
CA LEU A 22 -0.25 -5.54 5.53
C LEU A 22 0.15 -5.39 4.06
N ILE A 23 -0.56 -4.54 3.31
CA ILE A 23 -0.28 -4.26 1.90
C ILE A 23 1.13 -3.68 1.75
N LEU A 24 1.49 -2.66 2.55
CA LEU A 24 2.82 -2.06 2.52
C LEU A 24 3.92 -3.09 2.82
N ASN A 25 3.71 -3.95 3.82
CA ASN A 25 4.64 -5.02 4.14
C ASN A 25 4.84 -5.98 2.95
N ASN A 26 3.77 -6.28 2.21
CA ASN A 26 3.87 -7.13 1.03
C ASN A 26 4.62 -6.46 -0.13
N TYR A 27 4.46 -5.15 -0.34
CA TYR A 27 5.28 -4.41 -1.31
C TYR A 27 6.77 -4.46 -0.93
N LYS A 28 7.09 -4.25 0.35
CA LYS A 28 8.48 -4.37 0.84
C LYS A 28 9.02 -5.79 0.65
N ALA A 29 8.21 -6.81 0.93
CA ALA A 29 8.59 -8.20 0.70
C ALA A 29 8.80 -8.54 -0.78
N ALA A 30 8.15 -7.80 -1.69
CA ALA A 30 8.35 -7.91 -3.14
C ALA A 30 9.57 -7.11 -3.66
N GLY A 31 10.34 -6.46 -2.78
CA GLY A 31 11.57 -5.74 -3.14
C GLY A 31 11.42 -4.23 -3.31
N PHE A 32 10.22 -3.67 -3.08
CA PHE A 32 10.04 -2.21 -3.07
C PHE A 32 10.44 -1.67 -1.70
N GLU A 33 11.73 -1.44 -1.49
CA GLU A 33 12.28 -1.05 -0.19
C GLU A 33 12.24 0.46 0.09
N ASN A 34 12.08 1.27 -0.96
CA ASN A 34 12.06 2.72 -0.85
C ASN A 34 10.78 3.34 -1.45
N ARG A 35 10.43 4.51 -0.93
CA ARG A 35 9.21 5.25 -1.30
C ARG A 35 9.15 5.56 -2.79
N SER A 36 10.26 6.02 -3.38
CA SER A 36 10.32 6.41 -4.80
C SER A 36 9.98 5.24 -5.70
N ALA A 37 10.59 4.07 -5.48
CA ALA A 37 10.32 2.87 -6.28
C ALA A 37 8.85 2.42 -6.18
N PHE A 38 8.27 2.49 -4.98
CA PHE A 38 6.84 2.23 -4.79
C PHE A 38 5.96 3.22 -5.55
N VAL A 39 6.21 4.53 -5.43
CA VAL A 39 5.42 5.57 -6.10
C VAL A 39 5.51 5.43 -7.61
N GLU A 40 6.72 5.24 -8.15
CA GLU A 40 6.96 5.05 -9.59
C GLU A 40 6.24 3.83 -10.14
N LEU A 41 6.31 2.70 -9.43
CA LEU A 41 5.58 1.48 -9.78
C LEU A 41 4.07 1.71 -9.84
N VAL A 42 3.48 2.26 -8.77
CA VAL A 42 2.03 2.43 -8.68
C VAL A 42 1.54 3.41 -9.75
N MET A 43 2.28 4.50 -9.99
CA MET A 43 1.95 5.44 -11.07
C MET A 43 2.10 4.80 -12.46
N GLY A 44 3.10 3.93 -12.65
CA GLY A 44 3.27 3.17 -13.89
C GLY A 44 2.08 2.25 -14.19
N GLU A 45 1.54 1.59 -13.15
CA GLU A 45 0.41 0.66 -13.25
C GLU A 45 -0.96 1.34 -13.31
N ASP A 46 -1.11 2.49 -12.64
CA ASP A 46 -2.37 3.23 -12.61
C ASP A 46 -2.14 4.74 -12.74
N LYS A 47 -2.46 5.25 -13.93
CA LYS A 47 -2.18 6.64 -14.27
C LYS A 47 -3.03 7.64 -13.50
N SER A 48 -4.12 7.23 -12.83
CA SER A 48 -4.95 8.13 -12.02
C SER A 48 -4.17 8.77 -10.87
N TYR A 49 -3.08 8.13 -10.43
CA TYR A 49 -2.19 8.66 -9.40
C TYR A 49 -1.20 9.74 -9.90
N HIS A 50 -1.10 10.01 -11.21
CA HIS A 50 -0.27 11.08 -11.78
C HIS A 50 -0.86 12.49 -11.56
N THR A 51 -1.23 12.78 -10.32
CA THR A 51 -1.70 14.10 -9.89
C THR A 51 -1.01 14.47 -8.59
N PRO A 52 -0.89 15.76 -8.24
CA PRO A 52 -0.35 16.17 -6.94
C PRO A 52 -1.09 15.51 -5.76
N LYS A 53 -2.41 15.31 -5.89
CA LYS A 53 -3.24 14.61 -4.90
C LYS A 53 -2.90 13.13 -4.82
N GLY A 54 -2.79 12.43 -5.96
CA GLY A 54 -2.41 11.02 -6.02
C GLY A 54 -1.03 10.77 -5.44
N MET A 55 -0.04 11.59 -5.81
CA MET A 55 1.32 11.53 -5.23
C MET A 55 1.30 11.73 -3.71
N THR A 56 0.54 12.70 -3.21
CA THR A 56 0.39 12.93 -1.77
C THR A 56 -0.24 11.73 -1.08
N LEU A 57 -1.27 11.13 -1.68
CA LEU A 57 -1.96 9.96 -1.17
C LEU A 57 -1.00 8.76 -1.05
N LEU A 58 -0.21 8.48 -2.09
CA LEU A 58 0.78 7.40 -2.10
C LEU A 58 1.91 7.64 -1.08
N ASN A 59 2.39 8.88 -0.96
CA ASN A 59 3.39 9.24 0.05
C ASN A 59 2.86 9.04 1.48
N ASN A 60 1.60 9.41 1.73
CA ASN A 60 0.97 9.19 3.02
C ASN A 60 0.74 7.71 3.31
N PHE A 61 0.39 6.91 2.29
CA PHE A 61 0.26 5.46 2.41
C PHE A 61 1.60 4.82 2.80
N TRP A 62 2.69 5.20 2.14
CA TRP A 62 4.03 4.72 2.46
C TRP A 62 4.45 5.03 3.90
N ALA A 63 3.96 6.15 4.45
CA ALA A 63 4.17 6.54 5.84
C ALA A 63 3.22 5.85 6.84
N CYS A 64 2.37 4.92 6.40
CA CYS A 64 1.29 4.27 7.17
C CYS A 64 0.30 5.27 7.79
N ARG A 65 -0.08 6.33 7.05
CA ARG A 65 -0.96 7.40 7.56
C ARG A 65 -2.34 7.44 6.90
N VAL A 66 -2.66 6.47 6.05
CA VAL A 66 -3.88 6.50 5.23
C VAL A 66 -4.84 5.40 5.65
N LYS A 67 -6.07 5.81 5.98
CA LYS A 67 -7.24 4.96 6.17
C LYS A 67 -8.15 5.14 4.96
N ASN A 68 -7.88 4.43 3.87
CA ASN A 68 -8.63 4.59 2.64
C ASN A 68 -8.87 3.22 1.99
N LYS A 69 -10.14 2.83 1.87
CA LYS A 69 -10.55 1.55 1.31
C LYS A 69 -10.20 1.43 -0.17
N GLU A 70 -10.56 2.43 -0.98
CA GLU A 70 -10.30 2.42 -2.42
C GLU A 70 -8.80 2.30 -2.72
N LEU A 71 -7.97 3.04 -1.98
CA LEU A 71 -6.52 2.93 -2.11
C LEU A 71 -6.00 1.54 -1.73
N ASN A 72 -6.50 0.95 -0.64
CA ASN A 72 -6.12 -0.40 -0.24
C ASN A 72 -6.50 -1.44 -1.31
N ASP A 73 -7.69 -1.30 -1.91
CA ASP A 73 -8.17 -2.18 -2.97
C ASP A 73 -7.31 -2.05 -4.23
N ASP A 74 -7.00 -0.81 -4.65
CA ASP A 74 -6.13 -0.52 -5.79
C ASP A 74 -4.72 -1.09 -5.62
N LEU A 75 -4.11 -0.84 -4.47
CA LEU A 75 -2.75 -1.31 -4.19
C LEU A 75 -2.70 -2.83 -4.06
N SER A 76 -3.75 -3.46 -3.52
CA SER A 76 -3.84 -4.93 -3.51
C SER A 76 -3.93 -5.50 -4.92
N ARG A 77 -4.78 -4.92 -5.77
CA ARG A 77 -4.93 -5.31 -7.19
C ARG A 77 -3.63 -5.14 -7.97
N ILE A 78 -2.92 -4.03 -7.79
CA ILE A 78 -1.63 -3.79 -8.44
C ILE A 78 -0.62 -4.84 -7.98
N LEU A 79 -0.52 -5.09 -6.68
CA LEU A 79 0.40 -6.09 -6.14
C LEU A 79 0.10 -7.51 -6.66
N GLU A 80 -1.16 -7.87 -6.84
CA GLU A 80 -1.55 -9.16 -7.43
C GLU A 80 -1.07 -9.32 -8.88
N LYS A 81 -1.18 -8.29 -9.71
CA LYS A 81 -0.64 -8.31 -11.08
C LYS A 81 0.87 -8.60 -11.12
N LEU A 82 1.62 -8.04 -10.15
CA LEU A 82 3.06 -8.23 -10.07
C LEU A 82 3.47 -9.65 -9.67
N LYS A 83 2.60 -10.43 -9.04
CA LYS A 83 2.85 -11.84 -8.72
C LYS A 83 2.64 -12.77 -9.92
N ILE A 84 1.91 -12.30 -10.93
CA ILE A 84 1.57 -13.05 -12.15
C ILE A 84 2.64 -12.81 -13.25
N SER A 85 3.43 -11.75 -13.12
CA SER A 85 4.52 -11.37 -14.04
C SER A 85 5.85 -12.01 -13.62
#